data_AF-A0A2G4QZW1-F1
#
_entry.id   AF-A0A2G4QZW1-F1
#
_cell.length_a   1.000
_cell.length_b   1.000
_cell.length_c   1.000
_cell.angle_alpha   90.00
_cell.angle_beta   90.00
_cell.angle_gamma   90.00
#
_symmetry.space_group_name_H-M   'P 1'
#
loop_
_entity.id
_entity.type
_entity.pdbx_description
1 polymer ?
#
loop_
_entity_poly.entity_id
_entity_poly.type
_entity_poly.pdbx_seq_one_letter_code
_entity_poly.pdbx_strand_id
1 'polypeptide(L)'
;MEFTNFYNYARSDLRFITLKSVEINHPLYTLNSKQDTLNPNAESFNYTSKKSYHFKENDKILLCNLGSKITLFRNLTQKEDNFKEAKIKHYIFLCFLGIFALLFVFFAAFNSFALLYLILLSANLILLVLGLINLGLLFKQIRILKTSKQNEIEDFLKQNLSKNSA
;
A
#
# COMPACT_ATOMS: atom_id res chain seq x y z
N MET A 1 -3.24 2.76 14.11
CA MET A 1 -3.21 2.51 12.65
C MET A 1 -3.60 3.83 11.99
N GLU A 2 -2.67 4.55 11.36
CA GLU A 2 -2.98 5.89 10.84
C GLU A 2 -3.92 5.81 9.63
N PHE A 3 -5.07 6.47 9.74
CA PHE A 3 -6.17 6.51 8.77
C PHE A 3 -5.72 7.01 7.38
N THR A 4 -4.70 7.86 7.34
CA THR A 4 -4.11 8.43 6.12
C THR A 4 -3.45 7.39 5.20
N ASN A 5 -2.98 6.26 5.75
CA ASN A 5 -2.26 5.26 4.97
C ASN A 5 -3.15 4.46 3.99
N PHE A 6 -4.47 4.41 4.23
CA PHE A 6 -5.40 3.67 3.36
C PHE A 6 -5.80 4.43 2.09
N TYR A 7 -5.68 5.76 2.10
CA TYR A 7 -6.12 6.61 0.99
C TYR A 7 -5.04 6.92 -0.05
N ASN A 8 -3.81 6.43 0.18
CA ASN A 8 -2.62 6.90 -0.53
C ASN A 8 -2.01 5.85 -1.46
N TYR A 9 -2.75 4.81 -1.88
CA TYR A 9 -2.26 3.90 -2.91
C TYR A 9 -1.88 4.67 -4.18
N ALA A 10 -2.69 5.67 -4.56
CA ALA A 10 -2.41 6.57 -5.70
C ALA A 10 -1.09 7.35 -5.60
N ARG A 11 -0.56 7.54 -4.39
CA ARG A 11 0.66 8.31 -4.10
C ARG A 11 1.87 7.41 -3.84
N SER A 12 1.75 6.11 -4.06
CA SER A 12 2.88 5.21 -3.82
C SER A 12 3.86 5.24 -4.99
N ASP A 13 5.13 5.40 -4.66
CA ASP A 13 6.22 5.36 -5.62
C ASP A 13 6.54 3.92 -5.96
N LEU A 14 6.77 3.66 -7.25
CA LEU A 14 7.25 2.37 -7.71
C LEU A 14 8.76 2.32 -7.54
N ARG A 15 9.26 1.29 -6.86
CA ARG A 15 10.69 1.05 -6.66
C ARG A 15 11.02 -0.39 -7.02
N PHE A 16 12.20 -0.58 -7.58
CA PHE A 16 12.82 -1.88 -7.79
C PHE A 16 14.10 -1.91 -6.99
N ILE A 17 14.21 -2.84 -6.03
CA ILE A 17 15.35 -2.91 -5.12
C ILE A 17 15.97 -4.31 -5.11
N THR A 18 17.27 -4.37 -4.88
CA THR A 18 17.97 -5.60 -4.48
C THR A 18 18.27 -5.52 -3.00
N LEU A 19 17.94 -6.55 -2.22
CA LEU A 19 18.16 -6.54 -0.78
C LEU A 19 19.63 -6.71 -0.39
N LYS A 20 20.12 -5.82 0.48
CA LYS A 20 21.41 -5.92 1.16
C LYS A 20 21.30 -6.71 2.45
N SER A 21 20.29 -6.40 3.26
CA SER A 21 20.02 -7.07 4.51
C SER A 21 18.55 -6.94 4.88
N VAL A 22 18.12 -7.80 5.78
CA VAL A 22 16.77 -7.85 6.30
C VAL A 22 16.85 -7.94 7.82
N GLU A 23 16.16 -7.04 8.50
CA GLU A 23 15.94 -7.15 9.94
C GLU A 23 14.50 -7.59 10.16
N ILE A 24 14.32 -8.72 10.85
CA ILE A 24 13.00 -9.32 11.10
C ILE A 24 12.72 -9.27 12.58
N ASN A 25 11.84 -8.33 12.97
CA ASN A 25 11.29 -8.21 14.32
C ASN A 25 9.77 -8.39 14.21
N HIS A 26 9.33 -9.63 13.95
CA HIS A 26 7.92 -9.91 13.60
C HIS A 26 6.94 -9.25 14.60
N PRO A 27 5.92 -8.51 14.11
CA PRO A 27 5.41 -8.47 12.72
C PRO A 27 6.09 -7.41 11.82
N LEU A 28 7.15 -6.75 12.27
CA LEU A 28 7.88 -5.72 11.53
C LEU A 28 9.05 -6.31 10.75
N TYR A 29 9.19 -5.85 9.51
CA TYR A 29 10.28 -6.14 8.60
C TYR A 29 10.93 -4.83 8.18
N THR A 30 12.25 -4.73 8.30
CA THR A 30 13.04 -3.64 7.74
C THR A 30 13.90 -4.20 6.61
N LEU A 31 13.66 -3.71 5.40
CA LEU A 31 14.32 -4.12 4.17
C LEU A 31 15.34 -3.04 3.77
N ASN A 32 16.62 -3.37 3.84
CA ASN A 32 17.69 -2.45 3.46
C ASN A 32 18.10 -2.72 2.01
N SER A 33 17.98 -1.71 1.14
CA SER A 33 18.36 -1.86 -0.27
C SER A 33 19.88 -1.79 -0.46
N LYS A 34 20.37 -2.47 -1.50
CA LYS A 34 21.73 -2.28 -2.01
C LYS A 34 21.81 -0.94 -2.74
N GLN A 35 22.97 -0.31 -2.64
CA GLN A 35 23.28 0.84 -3.47
C GLN A 35 23.47 0.37 -4.92
N ASP A 36 22.64 0.88 -5.82
CA ASP A 36 22.73 0.60 -7.25
C ASP A 36 22.23 1.80 -8.09
N THR A 37 22.20 1.65 -9.41
CA THR A 37 21.78 2.72 -10.33
C THR A 37 20.31 3.14 -10.12
N LEU A 38 19.46 2.24 -9.61
CA LEU A 38 18.05 2.51 -9.36
C LEU A 38 17.82 3.04 -7.93
N ASN A 39 18.73 2.74 -7.01
CA ASN A 39 18.68 3.11 -5.59
C ASN A 39 20.03 3.68 -5.13
N PRO A 40 20.39 4.90 -5.55
CA PRO A 40 21.69 5.49 -5.27
C PRO A 40 21.94 5.77 -3.78
N ASN A 41 20.87 5.91 -2.99
CA ASN A 41 20.92 6.28 -1.58
C ASN A 41 20.83 5.09 -0.62
N ALA A 42 20.74 3.85 -1.12
CA ALA A 42 20.58 2.64 -0.31
C ALA A 42 19.48 2.77 0.76
N GLU A 43 18.28 3.19 0.34
CA GLU A 43 17.14 3.44 1.20
C GLU A 43 16.68 2.19 1.96
N SER A 44 16.09 2.41 3.14
CA SER A 44 15.46 1.37 3.97
C SER A 44 13.95 1.47 3.91
N PHE A 45 13.30 0.31 3.81
CA PHE A 45 11.85 0.22 3.70
C PHE A 45 11.25 -0.65 4.80
N ASN A 46 10.13 -0.20 5.35
CA ASN A 46 9.45 -0.85 6.47
C ASN A 46 8.17 -1.52 6.02
N TYR A 47 7.97 -2.76 6.44
CA TYR A 47 6.74 -3.51 6.19
C TYR A 47 6.23 -4.17 7.46
N THR A 48 4.92 -4.11 7.69
CA THR A 48 4.29 -4.76 8.84
C THR A 48 3.25 -5.75 8.38
N SER A 49 3.44 -7.01 8.77
CA SER A 49 2.56 -8.12 8.41
C SER A 49 2.47 -9.16 9.52
N LYS A 50 1.26 -9.67 9.73
CA LYS A 50 1.06 -10.85 10.58
C LYS A 50 1.49 -12.13 9.86
N LYS A 51 1.41 -12.17 8.53
CA LYS A 51 1.92 -13.27 7.72
C LYS A 51 3.44 -13.21 7.70
N SER A 52 4.08 -14.34 7.97
CA SER A 52 5.52 -14.48 7.84
C SER A 52 5.93 -14.54 6.37
N TYR A 53 6.85 -13.65 5.98
CA TYR A 53 7.43 -13.58 4.64
C TYR A 53 8.91 -13.98 4.67
N HIS A 54 9.38 -14.63 3.61
CA HIS A 54 10.73 -15.19 3.53
C HIS A 54 11.69 -14.26 2.78
N PHE A 55 11.94 -13.06 3.30
CA PHE A 55 12.93 -12.18 2.70
C PHE A 55 14.36 -12.67 2.98
N LYS A 56 15.21 -12.64 1.95
CA LYS A 56 16.62 -13.02 2.02
C LYS A 56 17.51 -11.95 1.37
N GLU A 57 18.78 -11.94 1.76
CA GLU A 57 19.78 -11.13 1.07
C GLU A 57 19.81 -11.49 -0.43
N ASN A 58 20.04 -10.47 -1.28
CA ASN A 58 20.02 -10.55 -2.75
C ASN A 58 18.66 -10.81 -3.38
N ASP A 59 17.57 -10.85 -2.60
CA ASP A 59 16.24 -10.89 -3.19
C ASP A 59 15.99 -9.63 -4.03
N LYS A 60 15.40 -9.83 -5.21
CA LYS A 60 14.94 -8.76 -6.09
C LYS A 60 13.48 -8.47 -5.79
N ILE A 61 13.20 -7.27 -5.34
CA ILE A 61 11.87 -6.87 -4.88
C ILE A 61 11.38 -5.69 -5.69
N LEU A 62 10.21 -5.88 -6.28
CA LEU A 62 9.43 -4.78 -6.81
C LEU A 62 8.43 -4.33 -5.75
N LEU A 63 8.43 -3.06 -5.39
CA LEU A 63 7.56 -2.54 -4.34
C LEU A 63 6.92 -1.21 -4.72
N CYS A 64 5.77 -0.96 -4.10
CA CYS A 64 5.17 0.35 -3.99
C CYS A 64 5.36 0.83 -2.56
N ASN A 65 5.89 2.04 -2.37
CA ASN A 65 6.10 2.64 -1.05
C ASN A 65 5.44 4.01 -0.93
N LEU A 66 5.04 4.35 0.30
CA LEU A 66 4.67 5.70 0.69
C LEU A 66 5.67 6.17 1.74
N GLY A 67 6.59 7.06 1.36
CA GLY A 67 7.78 7.32 2.17
C GLY A 67 8.59 6.03 2.34
N SER A 68 8.99 5.69 3.57
CA SER A 68 9.69 4.42 3.84
C SER A 68 8.77 3.21 3.97
N LYS A 69 7.44 3.39 3.98
CA LYS A 69 6.50 2.30 4.25
C LYS A 69 6.09 1.56 2.99
N ILE A 70 6.26 0.25 2.97
CA ILE A 70 5.83 -0.62 1.87
C ILE A 70 4.31 -0.79 1.93
N THR A 71 3.63 -0.47 0.83
CA THR A 71 2.19 -0.72 0.64
C THR A 71 1.96 -2.02 -0.13
N LEU A 72 2.69 -2.22 -1.21
CA LEU A 72 2.66 -3.43 -2.03
C LEU A 72 4.07 -3.93 -2.29
N PHE A 73 4.26 -5.23 -2.37
CA PHE A 73 5.49 -5.80 -2.89
C PHE A 73 5.25 -7.11 -3.63
N ARG A 74 6.19 -7.41 -4.51
CA ARG A 74 6.39 -8.69 -5.17
C ARG A 74 7.88 -9.04 -5.08
N ASN A 75 8.18 -10.09 -4.32
CA ASN A 75 9.50 -10.69 -4.29
C ASN A 75 9.65 -11.59 -5.52
N LEU A 76 10.49 -11.19 -6.46
CA LEU A 76 10.69 -11.90 -7.72
C LEU A 76 11.50 -13.18 -7.53
N THR A 77 12.40 -13.20 -6.54
CA THR A 77 13.26 -14.35 -6.23
C THR A 77 12.46 -15.46 -5.53
N GLN A 78 11.74 -15.12 -4.47
CA GLN A 78 10.99 -16.09 -3.64
C GLN A 78 9.57 -16.37 -4.17
N LYS A 79 9.13 -15.63 -5.19
CA LYS A 79 7.76 -15.70 -5.76
C LYS A 79 6.66 -15.45 -4.72
N GLU A 80 6.91 -14.55 -3.78
CA GLU A 80 5.95 -14.13 -2.75
C GLU A 80 5.45 -12.71 -3.00
N ASP A 81 4.21 -12.42 -2.61
CA ASP A 81 3.61 -11.09 -2.66
C ASP A 81 2.69 -10.82 -1.46
N ASN A 82 2.36 -9.55 -1.26
CA ASN A 82 1.37 -9.13 -0.26
C ASN A 82 0.02 -8.70 -0.83
N PHE A 83 -0.27 -9.03 -2.09
CA PHE A 83 -1.47 -8.52 -2.77
C PHE A 83 -2.76 -9.01 -2.10
N LYS A 84 -2.79 -10.27 -1.64
CA LYS A 84 -3.94 -10.80 -0.89
C LYS A 84 -4.12 -10.07 0.44
N GLU A 85 -3.03 -9.81 1.16
CA GLU A 85 -3.06 -9.12 2.44
C GLU A 85 -3.53 -7.67 2.29
N ALA A 86 -2.99 -6.94 1.31
CA ALA A 86 -3.39 -5.56 1.01
C ALA A 86 -4.90 -5.47 0.68
N LYS A 87 -5.40 -6.38 -0.17
CA LYS A 87 -6.85 -6.45 -0.47
C LYS A 87 -7.70 -6.69 0.77
N ILE A 88 -7.31 -7.65 1.62
CA ILE A 88 -8.06 -7.97 2.85
C ILE A 88 -8.07 -6.77 3.79
N LYS A 89 -6.92 -6.12 4.02
CA LYS A 89 -6.85 -4.92 4.86
C LYS A 89 -7.78 -3.82 4.34
N HIS A 90 -7.84 -3.62 3.03
CA HIS A 90 -8.73 -2.63 2.41
C HIS A 90 -10.21 -3.00 2.53
N TYR A 91 -10.56 -4.28 2.35
CA TYR A 91 -11.93 -4.74 2.54
C TYR A 91 -12.39 -4.59 3.99
N ILE A 92 -11.53 -4.94 4.97
CA ILE A 92 -11.84 -4.73 6.40
C ILE A 92 -12.13 -3.25 6.67
N PHE A 93 -11.32 -2.35 6.11
CA PHE A 93 -11.55 -0.91 6.23
C PHE A 93 -12.89 -0.47 5.63
N LEU A 94 -13.24 -0.94 4.44
CA LEU A 94 -14.54 -0.66 3.83
C LEU A 94 -15.72 -1.23 4.63
N CYS A 95 -15.59 -2.45 5.15
CA CYS A 95 -16.60 -3.05 6.02
C CYS A 95 -16.79 -2.22 7.30
N PHE A 96 -15.69 -1.76 7.90
CA PHE A 96 -15.73 -0.86 9.05
C PHE A 96 -16.51 0.42 8.73
N LEU A 97 -16.18 1.12 7.63
CA LEU A 97 -16.92 2.31 7.21
C LEU A 97 -18.40 2.03 6.93
N GLY A 98 -18.72 0.88 6.33
CA GLY A 98 -20.10 0.45 6.07
C GLY A 98 -20.90 0.24 7.36
N ILE A 99 -20.31 -0.39 8.38
CA ILE A 99 -20.95 -0.56 9.69
C ILE A 99 -21.23 0.80 10.34
N PHE A 100 -20.27 1.73 10.30
CA PHE A 100 -20.48 3.08 10.84
C PHE A 100 -21.55 3.87 10.09
N ALA A 101 -21.67 3.68 8.77
CA ALA A 101 -22.75 4.30 8.00
C ALA A 101 -24.12 3.83 8.51
N LEU A 102 -24.30 2.52 8.70
CA LEU A 102 -25.54 1.95 9.23
C LEU A 102 -25.83 2.44 10.65
N LEU A 103 -24.80 2.51 11.51
CA LEU A 103 -24.93 3.04 12.87
C LEU A 103 -25.37 4.51 12.89
N PHE A 104 -24.79 5.36 12.05
CA PHE A 104 -25.18 6.77 11.99
C PHE A 104 -26.59 6.96 11.42
N VAL A 105 -27.00 6.15 10.44
CA VAL A 105 -28.40 6.15 9.97
C VAL A 105 -29.36 5.76 11.10
N PHE A 106 -29.03 4.70 11.85
CA PHE A 106 -29.81 4.26 13.00
C PHE A 106 -29.92 5.36 14.07
N PHE A 107 -28.80 5.96 14.47
CA PHE A 107 -28.82 7.05 15.46
C PHE A 107 -29.53 8.30 14.98
N ALA A 108 -29.40 8.67 13.71
CA ALA A 108 -30.17 9.77 13.13
C ALA A 108 -31.68 9.50 13.24
N ALA A 109 -32.13 8.30 12.87
CA ALA A 109 -33.55 7.94 12.96
C ALA A 109 -34.09 7.99 14.41
N PHE A 110 -33.33 7.46 15.38
CA PHE A 110 -33.74 7.45 16.80
C PHE A 110 -33.69 8.82 17.47
N ASN A 111 -32.91 9.75 16.94
CA ASN A 111 -32.76 11.11 17.48
C ASN A 111 -33.40 12.17 16.59
N SER A 112 -34.52 11.83 15.93
CA SER A 112 -35.31 12.74 15.09
C SER A 112 -34.47 13.51 14.06
N PHE A 113 -33.52 12.82 13.45
CA PHE A 113 -32.57 13.35 12.48
C PHE A 113 -31.71 14.50 13.02
N ALA A 114 -31.25 14.40 14.28
CA ALA A 114 -30.32 15.34 14.85
C ALA A 114 -29.12 15.59 13.93
N LEU A 115 -28.82 16.89 13.72
CA LEU A 115 -27.84 17.37 12.75
C LEU A 115 -26.46 16.72 12.89
N LEU A 116 -26.03 16.45 14.12
CA LEU A 116 -24.74 15.80 14.40
C LEU A 116 -24.60 14.45 13.68
N TYR A 117 -25.60 13.59 13.76
CA TYR A 117 -25.54 12.26 13.13
C TYR A 117 -25.59 12.34 11.61
N LEU A 118 -26.29 13.34 11.07
CA LEU A 118 -26.29 13.61 9.63
C LEU A 118 -24.91 14.04 9.14
N ILE A 119 -24.22 14.93 9.86
CA ILE A 119 -22.85 15.35 9.53
C ILE A 119 -21.89 14.16 9.58
N LEU A 120 -21.95 13.35 10.64
CA LEU A 120 -21.13 12.14 10.76
C LEU A 120 -21.41 11.14 9.64
N LEU A 121 -22.68 10.94 9.28
CA LEU A 121 -23.08 10.12 8.14
C LEU A 121 -22.49 10.66 6.83
N SER A 122 -22.64 11.95 6.55
CA SER A 122 -22.11 12.57 5.33
C SER A 122 -20.59 12.42 5.23
N ALA A 123 -19.86 12.71 6.31
CA ALA A 123 -18.41 12.52 6.35
C ALA A 123 -18.03 11.05 6.10
N ASN A 124 -18.72 10.10 6.74
CA ASN A 124 -18.45 8.69 6.56
C ASN A 124 -18.77 8.18 5.14
N LEU A 125 -19.82 8.70 4.49
CA LEU A 125 -20.14 8.38 3.10
C LEU A 125 -19.06 8.90 2.13
N ILE A 126 -18.53 10.11 2.36
CA ILE A 126 -17.40 10.63 1.58
C ILE A 126 -16.18 9.70 1.72
N LEU A 127 -15.87 9.29 2.95
CA LEU A 127 -14.78 8.36 3.23
C LEU A 127 -14.99 6.99 2.56
N LEU A 128 -16.23 6.52 2.50
CA LEU A 128 -16.60 5.26 1.83
C LEU A 128 -16.38 5.35 0.31
N VAL A 129 -16.84 6.44 -0.32
CA VAL A 129 -16.62 6.69 -1.76
C VAL A 129 -15.12 6.75 -2.09
N LEU A 130 -14.36 7.52 -1.31
CA LEU A 130 -12.91 7.60 -1.46
C LEU A 130 -12.23 6.24 -1.23
N GLY A 131 -12.75 5.43 -0.31
CA GLY A 131 -12.29 4.07 -0.06
C GLY A 131 -12.52 3.15 -1.26
N LEU A 132 -13.69 3.23 -1.90
CA LEU A 132 -14.02 2.45 -3.09
C LEU A 132 -13.16 2.84 -4.30
N ILE A 133 -12.91 4.14 -4.50
CA ILE A 133 -11.99 4.62 -5.53
C ILE A 133 -10.58 4.03 -5.30
N ASN A 134 -10.09 4.08 -4.05
CA ASN A 134 -8.79 3.51 -3.70
C ASN A 134 -8.71 2.00 -3.88
N LEU A 135 -9.81 1.26 -3.67
CA LEU A 135 -9.87 -0.17 -3.96
C LEU A 135 -9.65 -0.43 -5.46
N GLY A 136 -10.28 0.36 -6.33
CA GLY A 136 -10.08 0.28 -7.78
C GLY A 136 -8.63 0.55 -8.18
N LEU A 137 -8.00 1.57 -7.58
CA LEU A 137 -6.59 1.89 -7.81
C LEU A 137 -5.65 0.78 -7.32
N LEU A 138 -5.93 0.21 -6.14
CA LEU A 138 -5.21 -0.93 -5.59
C LEU A 138 -5.24 -2.12 -6.56
N PHE A 139 -6.40 -2.46 -7.13
CA PHE A 139 -6.49 -3.52 -8.14
C PHE A 139 -5.70 -3.21 -9.40
N LYS A 140 -5.74 -1.96 -9.86
CA LYS A 140 -4.96 -1.52 -11.02
C LYS A 140 -3.45 -1.69 -10.76
N GLN A 141 -2.96 -1.27 -9.60
CA GLN A 141 -1.56 -1.42 -9.21
C GLN A 141 -1.15 -2.88 -9.09
N ILE A 142 -1.93 -3.70 -8.38
CA ILE A 142 -1.69 -5.15 -8.26
C ILE A 142 -1.63 -5.79 -9.65
N ARG A 143 -2.53 -5.41 -10.56
CA ARG A 143 -2.53 -5.92 -11.94
C ARG A 143 -1.22 -5.58 -12.64
N ILE A 144 -0.80 -4.32 -12.62
CA ILE A 144 0.46 -3.85 -13.22
C ILE A 144 1.64 -4.66 -12.64
N LEU A 145 1.79 -4.69 -11.32
CA LEU A 145 2.88 -5.42 -10.65
C LEU A 145 2.89 -6.92 -10.97
N LYS A 146 1.74 -7.52 -11.23
CA LYS A 146 1.60 -8.95 -11.57
C LYS A 146 1.95 -9.23 -13.03
N THR A 147 1.51 -8.38 -13.96
CA THR A 147 1.60 -8.63 -15.41
C THR A 147 2.85 -8.05 -16.06
N SER A 148 3.43 -6.98 -15.51
CA SER A 148 4.60 -6.33 -16.10
C SER A 148 5.83 -7.22 -16.06
N LYS A 149 6.61 -7.21 -17.14
CA LYS A 149 7.91 -7.88 -17.18
C LYS A 149 8.92 -7.08 -16.38
N GLN A 150 9.87 -7.76 -15.75
CA GLN A 150 10.90 -7.11 -14.94
C GLN A 150 11.68 -6.06 -15.75
N ASN A 151 12.15 -6.42 -16.95
CA ASN A 151 12.93 -5.53 -17.80
C ASN A 151 12.16 -4.24 -18.16
N GLU A 152 10.87 -4.36 -18.48
CA GLU A 152 10.02 -3.20 -18.81
C GLU A 152 9.92 -2.22 -17.65
N ILE A 153 9.88 -2.73 -16.41
CA ILE A 153 9.81 -1.90 -15.20
C ILE A 153 11.16 -1.27 -14.89
N GLU A 154 12.25 -2.02 -15.00
CA GLU A 154 13.60 -1.49 -14.82
C GLU A 154 13.90 -0.36 -15.82
N ASP A 155 13.53 -0.55 -17.09
CA ASP A 155 13.72 0.47 -18.14
C ASP A 155 12.86 1.72 -17.87
N PHE A 156 11.61 1.54 -17.47
CA PHE A 156 10.74 2.65 -17.05
C PHE A 156 11.34 3.45 -15.88
N LEU A 157 11.89 2.77 -14.88
CA LEU A 157 12.51 3.42 -13.72
C LEU A 157 13.80 4.16 -14.11
N LYS A 158 14.65 3.58 -14.95
CA LYS A 158 15.86 4.24 -15.47
C LYS A 158 15.54 5.51 -16.24
N GLN A 159 14.52 5.49 -17.10
CA GLN A 159 14.10 6.67 -17.86
C GLN A 159 13.55 7.79 -16.97
N ASN A 160 12.88 7.46 -15.87
CA ASN A 160 12.39 8.49 -14.94
C ASN A 160 13.51 9.08 -14.07
N LEU A 161 14.51 8.28 -13.71
CA LEU A 161 15.69 8.77 -13.00
C LEU A 161 16.49 9.76 -13.85
N SER A 162 16.71 9.47 -15.14
CA SER A 162 17.46 10.36 -16.03
C SER A 162 16.75 11.69 -16.29
N LYS A 163 15.41 11.69 -16.35
CA LYS A 163 14.61 12.92 -16.50
C LYS A 163 14.63 13.81 -15.26
N ASN A 164 14.78 13.24 -14.07
CA ASN A 164 14.76 13.98 -12.80
C ASN A 164 16.17 14.44 -12.36
N SER A 165 17.22 14.01 -13.07
CA SER A 165 18.61 14.39 -12.81
C SER A 165 19.15 15.46 -13.79
N ALA A 166 18.30 15.97 -14.68
CA ALA A 166 18.60 17.02 -15.66
C ALA A 166 17.93 18.33 -15.23
#